data_AF-A0A0X4EUN5-F1
#
_entry.id   AF-A0A0X4EUN5-F1
#
_cell.length_a   1.000
_cell.length_b   1.000
_cell.length_c   1.000
_cell.angle_alpha   90.00
_cell.angle_beta   90.00
_cell.angle_gamma   90.00
#
_symmetry.space_group_name_H-M   'P 1'
#
loop_
_entity.id
_entity.type
_entity.pdbx_description
1 polymer ?
#
loop_
_entity_poly.entity_id
_entity_poly.type
_entity_poly.pdbx_seq_one_letter_code
_entity_poly.pdbx_strand_id
1 'polypeptide(L)'
;MSNTRLLPVGSSALEVAAARACADIENTPVPLRQLWNADTCPANLLPWLAWAFSVDRWDENWPEATKREVIRAAWFIHAHKGTIGAVRRVVEPLGYLINVTEWWQTNDPPGTFRLDIGVLDTGITEEMYYEMERLIADAKPASRHLIGLNIIQDIPGYLYTGALSYDGDIITVYPG
;
A
#
# COMPACT_ATOMS: atom_id res chain seq x y z
N MET A 1 0.38 39.00 -11.83
CA MET A 1 -0.22 39.48 -13.10
C MET A 1 -0.38 40.98 -13.00
N SER A 2 0.00 41.74 -14.02
CA SER A 2 -0.10 43.19 -13.97
C SER A 2 -1.58 43.60 -13.95
N ASN A 3 -1.94 44.52 -13.07
CA ASN A 3 -3.29 45.07 -12.95
C ASN A 3 -3.55 46.06 -14.10
N THR A 4 -3.40 45.57 -15.33
CA THR A 4 -3.49 46.37 -16.55
C THR A 4 -4.94 46.45 -16.96
N ARG A 5 -5.50 47.66 -16.87
CA ARG A 5 -6.87 47.95 -17.30
C ARG A 5 -7.01 47.61 -18.80
N LEU A 6 -7.85 46.62 -19.11
CA LEU A 6 -8.16 46.19 -20.48
C LEU A 6 -9.08 47.16 -21.23
N LEU A 7 -9.83 48.00 -20.49
CA LEU A 7 -10.75 48.98 -21.06
C LEU A 7 -10.02 50.22 -21.60
N PRO A 8 -10.51 50.83 -22.70
CA PRO A 8 -10.00 52.10 -23.21
C PRO A 8 -10.01 53.23 -22.17
N VAL A 9 -9.17 54.24 -22.40
CA VAL A 9 -9.05 55.42 -21.52
C VAL A 9 -10.32 56.27 -21.44
N GLY A 10 -11.21 56.18 -22.44
CA GLY A 10 -12.50 56.89 -22.48
C GLY A 10 -13.66 56.21 -21.76
N SER A 11 -13.45 55.04 -21.15
CA SER A 11 -14.54 54.29 -20.51
C SER A 11 -15.09 54.96 -19.26
N SER A 12 -16.41 54.91 -19.12
CA SER A 12 -17.15 55.52 -18.00
C SER A 12 -16.86 54.81 -16.66
N ALA A 13 -17.14 55.48 -15.54
CA ALA A 13 -16.93 54.88 -14.22
C ALA A 13 -17.74 53.58 -14.01
N LEU A 14 -18.94 53.50 -14.57
CA LEU A 14 -19.80 52.31 -14.53
C LEU A 14 -19.17 51.14 -15.30
N GLU A 15 -18.66 51.38 -16.51
CA GLU A 15 -18.00 50.36 -17.32
C GLU A 15 -16.77 49.78 -16.62
N VAL A 16 -15.99 50.62 -15.95
CA VAL A 16 -14.82 50.20 -15.18
C VAL A 16 -15.22 49.36 -13.97
N ALA A 17 -16.27 49.76 -13.26
CA ALA A 17 -16.79 49.01 -12.11
C ALA A 17 -17.36 47.65 -12.55
N ALA A 18 -18.13 47.62 -13.64
CA ALA A 18 -18.68 46.40 -14.22
C ALA A 18 -17.57 45.45 -14.68
N ALA A 19 -16.55 45.95 -15.38
CA ALA A 19 -15.43 45.13 -15.84
C ALA A 19 -14.63 44.53 -14.66
N ARG A 20 -14.43 45.28 -13.57
CA ARG A 20 -13.79 44.74 -12.36
C ARG A 20 -14.63 43.65 -11.71
N ALA A 21 -15.93 43.89 -11.55
CA ALA A 21 -16.83 42.90 -10.97
C ALA A 21 -16.89 41.61 -11.81
N CYS A 22 -16.85 41.72 -13.14
CA CYS A 22 -16.79 40.55 -14.03
C CYS A 22 -15.42 39.87 -14.04
N ALA A 23 -14.32 40.61 -13.88
CA ALA A 23 -12.97 40.06 -13.85
C ALA A 23 -12.73 39.15 -12.63
N ASP A 24 -13.47 39.33 -11.54
CA ASP A 24 -13.36 38.48 -10.36
C ASP A 24 -13.69 37.00 -10.67
N ILE A 25 -14.47 36.72 -11.74
CA ILE A 25 -14.73 35.34 -12.17
C ILE A 25 -13.46 34.63 -12.67
N GLU A 26 -12.50 35.37 -13.24
CA GLU A 26 -11.21 34.84 -13.70
C GLU A 26 -10.33 34.39 -12.54
N ASN A 27 -10.57 34.94 -11.34
CA ASN A 27 -9.86 34.56 -10.11
C ASN A 27 -10.42 33.29 -9.47
N THR A 28 -11.44 32.66 -10.06
CA THR A 28 -11.98 31.39 -9.56
C THR A 28 -10.86 30.33 -9.56
N PRO A 29 -10.54 29.70 -8.41
CA PRO A 29 -9.52 28.67 -8.36
C PRO A 29 -9.90 27.48 -9.23
N VAL A 30 -9.04 27.11 -10.18
CA VAL A 30 -9.22 25.93 -11.03
C VAL A 30 -8.13 24.89 -10.69
N PRO A 31 -8.29 24.09 -9.62
CA PRO A 31 -7.25 23.20 -9.11
C PRO A 31 -7.11 21.89 -9.91
N LEU A 32 -7.35 21.89 -11.23
CA LEU A 32 -7.37 20.66 -12.05
C LEU A 32 -6.06 19.89 -12.02
N ARG A 33 -4.91 20.59 -11.95
CA ARG A 33 -3.59 19.94 -11.86
C ARG A 33 -3.40 19.19 -10.55
N GLN A 34 -4.02 19.66 -9.46
CA GLN A 34 -3.92 19.02 -8.16
C GLN A 34 -4.63 17.68 -8.14
N LEU A 35 -5.71 17.53 -8.92
CA LEU A 35 -6.51 16.31 -9.01
C LEU A 35 -5.74 15.12 -9.62
N TRP A 36 -4.74 15.39 -10.46
CA TRP A 36 -3.94 14.38 -11.15
C TRP A 36 -2.61 14.05 -10.46
N ASN A 37 -2.42 14.52 -9.23
CA ASN A 37 -1.20 14.29 -8.45
C ASN A 37 -1.54 13.67 -7.09
N ALA A 38 -0.98 12.49 -6.82
CA ALA A 38 -1.25 11.71 -5.61
C ALA A 38 -0.84 12.41 -4.31
N ASP A 39 0.03 13.42 -4.33
CA ASP A 39 0.46 14.17 -3.14
C ASP A 39 -0.44 15.39 -2.88
N THR A 40 -0.96 16.02 -3.93
CA THR A 40 -1.74 17.26 -3.82
C THR A 40 -3.25 17.07 -3.98
N CYS A 41 -3.70 15.90 -4.45
CA CYS A 41 -5.11 15.62 -4.66
C CYS A 41 -5.85 15.65 -3.31
N PRO A 42 -7.03 16.29 -3.20
CA PRO A 42 -7.86 16.24 -1.99
C PRO A 42 -8.17 14.79 -1.58
N ALA A 43 -8.08 14.50 -0.28
CA ALA A 43 -8.20 13.14 0.25
C ALA A 43 -9.51 12.43 -0.15
N ASN A 44 -10.61 13.18 -0.19
CA ASN A 44 -11.93 12.69 -0.57
C ASN A 44 -12.04 12.32 -2.07
N LEU A 45 -11.08 12.74 -2.90
CA LEU A 45 -11.02 12.45 -4.33
C LEU A 45 -10.00 11.36 -4.69
N LEU A 46 -9.20 10.90 -3.72
CA LEU A 46 -8.22 9.83 -3.93
C LEU A 46 -8.84 8.53 -4.49
N PRO A 47 -10.06 8.09 -4.10
CA PRO A 47 -10.64 6.87 -4.69
C PRO A 47 -10.86 6.98 -6.20
N TRP A 48 -11.23 8.17 -6.69
CA TRP A 48 -11.41 8.42 -8.12
C TRP A 48 -10.08 8.47 -8.86
N LEU A 49 -9.05 9.05 -8.23
CA LEU A 49 -7.70 9.04 -8.79
C LEU A 49 -7.13 7.61 -8.85
N ALA A 50 -7.34 6.81 -7.81
CA ALA A 50 -6.96 5.41 -7.77
C ALA A 50 -7.65 4.60 -8.86
N TRP A 51 -8.95 4.82 -9.06
CA TRP A 51 -9.70 4.21 -10.16
C TRP A 51 -9.12 4.61 -11.53
N ALA A 52 -8.82 5.89 -11.74
CA ALA A 52 -8.23 6.37 -12.99
C ALA A 52 -6.86 5.76 -13.30
N PHE A 53 -6.08 5.43 -12.26
CA PHE A 53 -4.80 4.71 -12.39
C PHE A 53 -4.93 3.18 -12.32
N SER A 54 -6.16 2.65 -12.31
CA SER A 54 -6.43 1.20 -12.24
C SER A 54 -5.70 0.53 -11.07
N VAL A 55 -5.76 1.12 -9.88
CA VAL A 55 -5.22 0.51 -8.67
C VAL A 55 -5.99 -0.77 -8.35
N ASP A 56 -5.31 -1.91 -8.24
CA ASP A 56 -5.94 -3.24 -8.17
C ASP A 56 -6.61 -3.55 -6.82
N ARG A 57 -6.09 -3.01 -5.72
CA ARG A 57 -6.66 -3.11 -4.37
C ARG A 57 -6.80 -1.73 -3.73
N TRP A 58 -7.98 -1.48 -3.20
CA TRP A 58 -8.30 -0.24 -2.50
C TRP A 58 -9.13 -0.54 -1.26
N ASP A 59 -8.76 0.06 -0.13
CA ASP A 59 -9.52 0.00 1.12
C ASP A 59 -9.77 1.43 1.61
N GLU A 60 -11.03 1.74 1.86
CA GLU A 60 -11.42 3.07 2.33
C GLU A 60 -10.96 3.37 3.75
N ASN A 61 -10.66 2.34 4.54
CA ASN A 61 -10.19 2.48 5.92
C ASN A 61 -8.67 2.68 6.02
N TRP A 62 -7.95 2.59 4.90
CA TRP A 62 -6.50 2.82 4.91
C TRP A 62 -6.15 4.25 5.34
N PRO A 63 -5.03 4.43 6.07
CA PRO A 63 -4.44 5.75 6.28
C PRO A 63 -4.22 6.47 4.96
N GLU A 64 -4.43 7.78 4.95
CA GLU A 64 -4.28 8.61 3.74
C GLU A 64 -2.90 8.43 3.09
N ALA A 65 -1.83 8.31 3.91
CA ALA A 65 -0.48 8.06 3.42
C ALA A 65 -0.41 6.77 2.58
N THR A 66 -1.01 5.68 3.05
CA THR A 66 -1.08 4.40 2.32
C THR A 66 -1.88 4.54 1.04
N LYS A 67 -3.03 5.22 1.09
CA LYS A 67 -3.85 5.51 -0.11
C LYS A 67 -3.06 6.27 -1.18
N ARG A 68 -2.23 7.25 -0.80
CA ARG A 68 -1.38 8.00 -1.73
C ARG A 68 -0.22 7.14 -2.25
N GLU A 69 0.37 6.30 -1.40
CA GLU A 69 1.47 5.40 -1.77
C GLU A 69 1.05 4.39 -2.84
N VAL A 70 -0.10 3.72 -2.66
CA VAL A 70 -0.58 2.74 -3.65
C VAL A 70 -0.87 3.38 -5.00
N ILE A 71 -1.37 4.61 -5.03
CA ILE A 71 -1.57 5.38 -6.27
C ILE A 71 -0.23 5.68 -6.95
N ARG A 72 0.79 6.09 -6.18
CA ARG A 72 2.12 6.39 -6.73
C ARG A 72 2.80 5.14 -7.27
N ALA A 73 2.62 4.01 -6.59
CA ALA A 73 3.18 2.72 -6.99
C ALA A 73 2.49 2.13 -8.22
N ALA A 74 1.23 2.48 -8.49
CA ALA A 74 0.41 1.90 -9.56
C ALA A 74 1.11 1.92 -10.93
N TRP A 75 1.69 3.07 -11.32
CA TRP A 75 2.38 3.18 -12.61
C TRP A 75 3.55 2.20 -12.72
N PHE A 76 4.37 2.08 -11.67
CA PHE A 76 5.50 1.17 -11.66
C PHE A 76 5.04 -0.28 -11.75
N ILE A 77 4.02 -0.65 -10.98
CA ILE A 77 3.45 -2.01 -11.00
C ILE A 77 2.93 -2.35 -12.39
N HIS A 78 2.10 -1.47 -12.97
CA HIS A 78 1.52 -1.66 -14.31
C HIS A 78 2.59 -1.76 -15.39
N ALA A 79 3.62 -0.91 -15.34
CA ALA A 79 4.72 -0.93 -16.30
C ALA A 79 5.61 -2.18 -16.20
N HIS A 80 5.63 -2.85 -15.05
CA HIS A 80 6.50 -3.99 -14.78
C HIS A 80 5.73 -5.29 -14.51
N LYS A 81 4.43 -5.37 -14.84
CA LYS A 81 3.64 -6.61 -14.70
C LYS A 81 4.37 -7.76 -15.40
N GLY A 82 4.34 -8.92 -14.76
CA GLY A 82 5.07 -10.09 -15.17
C GLY A 82 6.49 -10.21 -14.61
N THR A 83 7.01 -9.20 -13.94
CA THR A 83 8.33 -9.28 -13.29
C THR A 83 8.21 -9.67 -11.81
N ILE A 84 9.29 -10.23 -11.26
CA ILE A 84 9.42 -10.45 -9.81
C ILE A 84 9.27 -9.12 -9.05
N GLY A 85 9.71 -8.01 -9.63
CA GLY A 85 9.58 -6.67 -9.03
C GLY A 85 8.12 -6.24 -8.85
N ALA A 86 7.25 -6.51 -9.83
CA ALA A 86 5.83 -6.24 -9.71
C ALA A 86 5.16 -7.15 -8.67
N VAL A 87 5.45 -8.46 -8.70
CA VAL A 87 4.93 -9.42 -7.70
C VAL A 87 5.32 -8.99 -6.28
N ARG A 88 6.58 -8.58 -6.07
CA ARG A 88 7.05 -8.10 -4.76
C ARG A 88 6.28 -6.86 -4.29
N ARG A 89 6.13 -5.84 -5.14
CA ARG A 89 5.45 -4.58 -4.77
C ARG A 89 3.95 -4.74 -4.52
N VAL A 90 3.32 -5.69 -5.19
CA VAL A 90 1.88 -5.95 -5.01
C VAL A 90 1.58 -6.62 -3.67
N VAL A 91 2.50 -7.43 -3.13
CA VAL A 91 2.33 -8.12 -1.84
C VAL A 91 3.02 -7.41 -0.66
N GLU A 92 3.89 -6.43 -0.92
CA GLU A 92 4.58 -5.59 0.07
C GLU A 92 3.64 -4.91 1.09
N PRO A 93 2.44 -4.39 0.73
CA PRO A 93 1.53 -3.81 1.71
C PRO A 93 1.01 -4.81 2.76
N LEU A 94 1.16 -6.11 2.51
CA LEU A 94 0.61 -7.20 3.31
C LEU A 94 1.67 -8.00 4.06
N GLY A 95 2.94 -7.85 3.69
CA GLY A 95 4.04 -8.61 4.25
C GLY A 95 5.38 -7.90 4.09
N TYR A 96 6.30 -8.19 5.01
CA TYR A 96 7.58 -7.50 5.11
C TYR A 96 8.75 -8.28 4.47
N LEU A 97 8.59 -9.59 4.28
CA LEU A 97 9.59 -10.45 3.64
C LEU A 97 8.95 -11.18 2.46
N ILE A 98 9.57 -11.09 1.29
CA ILE A 98 9.07 -11.74 0.08
C ILE A 98 10.24 -12.46 -0.59
N ASN A 99 10.23 -13.78 -0.47
CA ASN A 99 11.16 -14.65 -1.16
C ASN A 99 10.47 -15.32 -2.34
N VAL A 100 11.14 -15.32 -3.49
CA VAL A 100 10.63 -15.95 -4.71
C VAL A 100 11.61 -17.05 -5.08
N THR A 101 11.13 -18.28 -5.07
CA THR A 101 11.91 -19.46 -5.46
C THR A 101 11.43 -19.95 -6.81
N GLU A 102 12.29 -19.94 -7.81
CA GLU A 102 11.95 -20.36 -9.18
C GLU A 102 12.17 -21.87 -9.37
N TRP A 103 11.42 -22.48 -10.29
CA TRP A 103 11.44 -23.92 -10.55
C TRP A 103 12.83 -24.55 -10.74
N TRP A 104 13.78 -23.80 -11.32
CA TRP A 104 15.13 -24.28 -11.58
C TRP A 104 16.00 -24.37 -10.31
N GLN A 105 15.57 -23.76 -9.20
CA GLN A 105 16.25 -23.83 -7.90
C GLN A 105 15.82 -25.05 -7.08
N THR A 106 14.60 -25.55 -7.30
CA THR A 106 13.97 -26.64 -6.53
C THR A 106 13.67 -27.89 -7.34
N ASN A 107 14.03 -27.90 -8.64
CA ASN A 107 13.70 -28.98 -9.57
C ASN A 107 12.18 -29.23 -9.71
N ASP A 108 11.37 -28.17 -9.56
CA ASP A 108 9.92 -28.17 -9.78
C ASP A 108 9.60 -28.11 -11.30
N PRO A 109 8.33 -28.35 -11.72
CA PRO A 109 7.95 -28.29 -13.13
C PRO A 109 8.32 -26.95 -13.80
N PRO A 110 8.87 -26.96 -15.03
CA PRO A 110 9.24 -25.74 -15.73
C PRO A 110 8.09 -24.75 -15.86
N GLY A 111 8.36 -23.47 -15.60
CA GLY A 111 7.30 -22.45 -15.62
C GLY A 111 6.61 -22.21 -14.28
N THR A 112 7.06 -22.86 -13.21
CA THR A 112 6.47 -22.68 -11.87
C THR A 112 7.36 -21.86 -10.94
N PHE A 113 6.77 -21.34 -9.87
CA PHE A 113 7.48 -20.69 -8.78
C PHE A 113 6.74 -20.86 -7.45
N ARG A 114 7.47 -20.66 -6.36
CA ARG A 114 6.96 -20.63 -5.00
C ARG A 114 7.24 -19.27 -4.39
N LEU A 115 6.34 -18.83 -3.52
CA LEU A 115 6.44 -17.55 -2.84
C LEU A 115 6.41 -17.78 -1.33
N ASP A 116 7.37 -17.22 -0.61
CA ASP A 116 7.35 -17.15 0.85
C ASP A 116 7.09 -15.69 1.26
N ILE A 117 6.01 -15.45 2.01
CA ILE A 117 5.64 -14.14 2.53
C ILE A 117 5.82 -14.14 4.05
N GLY A 118 6.48 -13.13 4.61
CA GLY A 118 6.52 -12.86 6.05
C GLY A 118 5.46 -11.82 6.44
N VAL A 119 4.67 -12.05 7.50
CA VAL A 119 3.66 -11.11 8.03
C VAL A 119 3.98 -10.75 9.50
N LEU A 120 3.89 -9.46 9.84
CA LEU A 120 4.36 -8.91 11.14
C LEU A 120 3.42 -9.23 12.30
N ASP A 121 2.16 -8.78 12.26
CA ASP A 121 1.31 -8.78 13.46
C ASP A 121 -0.14 -9.20 13.22
N THR A 122 -0.63 -9.08 11.98
CA THR A 122 -1.98 -9.52 11.64
C THR A 122 -1.94 -11.01 11.28
N GLY A 123 -2.62 -11.84 12.07
CA GLY A 123 -2.96 -13.19 11.62
C GLY A 123 -3.63 -13.14 10.24
N ILE A 124 -3.46 -14.20 9.46
CA ILE A 124 -3.96 -14.24 8.09
C ILE A 124 -5.35 -14.83 8.12
N THR A 125 -6.33 -13.99 7.84
CA THR A 125 -7.68 -14.46 7.60
C THR A 125 -7.75 -15.12 6.23
N GLU A 126 -8.73 -16.00 6.04
CA GLU A 126 -8.93 -16.70 4.77
C GLU A 126 -9.17 -15.70 3.62
N GLU A 127 -9.89 -14.61 3.91
CA GLU A 127 -10.14 -13.54 2.95
C GLU A 127 -8.85 -12.86 2.50
N MET A 128 -7.90 -12.65 3.41
CA MET A 128 -6.59 -12.07 3.08
C MET A 128 -5.77 -13.02 2.20
N TYR A 129 -5.84 -14.32 2.45
CA TYR A 129 -5.18 -15.33 1.63
C TYR A 129 -5.69 -15.29 0.17
N TYR A 130 -7.02 -15.30 -0.03
CA TYR A 130 -7.59 -15.22 -1.38
C TYR A 130 -7.25 -13.90 -2.08
N GLU A 131 -7.24 -12.78 -1.33
CA GLU A 131 -6.86 -11.49 -1.91
C GLU A 131 -5.38 -11.45 -2.31
N MET A 132 -4.48 -12.07 -1.53
CA MET A 132 -3.08 -12.24 -1.92
C MET A 132 -2.96 -13.07 -3.21
N GLU A 133 -3.66 -14.20 -3.29
CA GLU A 133 -3.63 -15.05 -4.48
C GLU A 133 -4.13 -14.30 -5.71
N ARG A 134 -5.24 -13.56 -5.59
CA ARG A 134 -5.79 -12.70 -6.65
C ARG A 134 -4.77 -11.65 -7.11
N LEU A 135 -4.14 -10.96 -6.17
CA LEU A 135 -3.16 -9.92 -6.44
C LEU A 135 -1.89 -10.48 -7.11
N ILE A 136 -1.39 -11.62 -6.66
CA ILE A 136 -0.27 -12.32 -7.29
C ILE A 136 -0.64 -12.76 -8.70
N ALA A 137 -1.87 -13.27 -8.89
CA ALA A 137 -2.35 -13.74 -10.19
C ALA A 137 -2.41 -12.62 -11.23
N ASP A 138 -2.79 -11.41 -10.82
CA ASP A 138 -2.81 -10.22 -11.68
C ASP A 138 -1.39 -9.71 -12.01
N ALA A 139 -0.46 -9.79 -11.05
CA ALA A 139 0.90 -9.29 -11.23
C ALA A 139 1.84 -10.26 -11.99
N LYS A 140 1.65 -11.58 -11.85
CA LYS A 140 2.54 -12.60 -12.44
C LYS A 140 2.30 -12.75 -13.95
N PRO A 141 3.28 -13.24 -14.74
CA PRO A 141 3.02 -13.63 -16.12
C PRO A 141 1.97 -14.75 -16.20
N ALA A 142 1.13 -14.72 -17.23
CA ALA A 142 0.15 -15.78 -17.47
C ALA A 142 0.81 -17.18 -17.64
N SER A 143 2.02 -17.22 -18.22
CA SER A 143 2.81 -18.44 -18.43
C SER A 143 3.57 -18.95 -17.19
N ARG A 144 3.54 -18.21 -16.08
CA ARG A 144 4.19 -18.61 -14.82
C ARG A 144 3.14 -18.99 -13.79
N HIS A 145 3.28 -20.15 -13.16
CA HIS A 145 2.28 -20.68 -12.24
C HIS A 145 2.81 -20.74 -10.81
N LEU A 146 2.05 -20.16 -9.88
CA LEU A 146 2.31 -20.28 -8.45
C LEU A 146 1.90 -21.70 -8.00
N ILE A 147 2.83 -22.47 -7.45
CA ILE A 147 2.57 -23.84 -6.97
C ILE A 147 2.72 -24.00 -5.45
N GLY A 148 3.11 -22.92 -4.77
CA GLY A 148 3.23 -22.88 -3.32
C GLY A 148 3.28 -21.45 -2.82
N LEU A 149 2.42 -21.15 -1.86
CA LEU A 149 2.40 -19.90 -1.11
C LEU A 149 2.61 -20.24 0.36
N ASN A 150 3.81 -20.02 0.86
CA ASN A 150 4.11 -20.18 2.28
C ASN A 150 3.97 -18.84 2.96
N ILE A 151 3.32 -18.82 4.12
CA ILE A 151 3.21 -17.61 4.90
C ILE A 151 3.77 -17.83 6.30
N ILE A 152 4.74 -16.98 6.63
CA ILE A 152 5.56 -17.05 7.83
C ILE A 152 5.14 -15.91 8.72
N GLN A 153 4.73 -16.22 9.96
CA GLN A 153 4.42 -15.22 10.96
C GLN A 153 5.47 -15.31 12.07
N ASP A 154 6.18 -14.20 12.27
CA ASP A 154 7.14 -14.08 13.38
C ASP A 154 6.48 -13.31 14.51
N ILE A 155 6.22 -14.00 15.63
CA ILE A 155 5.62 -13.39 16.82
C ILE A 155 6.72 -13.25 17.90
N PRO A 156 7.31 -12.05 18.09
CA PRO A 156 8.28 -11.84 19.16
C PRO A 156 7.58 -11.94 20.53
N GLY A 157 8.08 -12.81 21.41
CA GLY A 157 7.53 -13.03 22.75
C GLY A 157 8.59 -13.32 23.80
N TYR A 158 8.29 -12.99 25.06
CA TYR A 158 9.16 -13.31 26.20
C TYR A 158 8.74 -14.65 26.81
N LEU A 159 9.69 -15.59 26.89
CA LEU A 159 9.50 -16.86 27.61
C LEU A 159 10.12 -16.73 29.01
N TYR A 160 9.31 -16.73 30.05
CA TYR A 160 9.81 -16.72 31.43
C TYR A 160 10.00 -18.16 31.92
N THR A 161 11.24 -18.56 32.17
CA THR A 161 11.59 -19.86 32.73
C THR A 161 11.87 -19.73 34.22
N GLY A 162 11.17 -20.50 35.06
CA GLY A 162 11.45 -20.60 36.49
C GLY A 162 11.85 -22.04 36.86
N ALA A 163 12.80 -22.17 37.79
CA ALA A 163 13.16 -23.45 38.39
C ALA A 163 12.94 -23.37 39.91
N LEU A 164 12.32 -24.41 40.47
CA LEU A 164 12.17 -24.61 41.91
C LEU A 164 12.96 -25.85 42.29
N SER A 165 13.87 -25.71 43.26
CA SER A 165 14.52 -26.84 43.92
C SER A 165 13.94 -26.95 45.33
N TYR A 166 13.49 -28.14 45.67
CA TYR A 166 13.07 -28.48 47.03
C TYR A 166 14.11 -29.44 47.59
N ASP A 167 14.78 -29.00 48.65
CA ASP A 167 15.71 -29.81 49.41
C ASP A 167 15.03 -30.22 50.72
N GLY A 168 15.19 -31.48 51.11
CA GLY A 168 14.50 -32.06 52.26
C GLY A 168 15.38 -33.07 52.95
N ASP A 169 15.72 -32.79 54.21
CA ASP A 169 16.49 -33.68 55.07
C ASP A 169 15.56 -34.49 55.98
N ILE A 170 15.82 -35.80 56.09
CA ILE A 170 15.17 -36.70 57.05
C ILE A 170 16.08 -36.84 58.27
N ILE A 171 15.72 -36.21 59.39
CA ILE A 171 16.43 -36.35 60.67
C ILE A 171 15.69 -37.36 61.54
N THR A 172 16.36 -38.45 61.89
CA THR A 172 15.86 -39.42 62.88
C THR A 172 16.40 -39.04 64.26
N VAL A 173 15.51 -38.67 65.18
CA VAL A 173 15.86 -38.32 66.57
C VAL A 173 15.71 -39.57 67.45
N TYR A 174 16.79 -39.97 68.11
CA TYR A 174 16.75 -41.04 69.11
C TYR A 174 16.52 -40.45 70.51
N PRO A 175 15.65 -41.05 71.35
CA PRO A 175 15.51 -40.65 72.74
C PRO A 175 16.74 -41.08 73.55
N GLY A 176 17.20 -40.18 74.43
CA GLY A 176 18.22 -40.46 75.45
C GLY A 176 17.64 -41.06 76.73
#